data_AF-A0AAF0PSP8-F1
#
_entry.id   AF-A0AAF0PSP8-F1
#
_cell.length_a   1.000
_cell.length_b   1.000
_cell.length_c   1.000
_cell.angle_alpha   90.00
_cell.angle_beta   90.00
_cell.angle_gamma   90.00
#
_symmetry.space_group_name_H-M   'P 1'
#
loop_
_entity.id
_entity.type
_entity.pdbx_description
1 polymer ?
#
loop_
_entity_poly.entity_id
_entity_poly.type
_entity_poly.pdbx_seq_one_letter_code
_entity_poly.pdbx_strand_id
1 'polypeptide(L)'
;TCRDDTRVDEIANAGLVDEVRQIFIPDADYTKGIRRSIGVPEMARYLRDENNIDGDDESKKMILQASISSIKRNTSILICNQLDEAWRNTVLRPGLDIVKRFLKNDDHNIIIECT
;
A
#
# COMPACT_ATOMS: atom_id res chain seq x y z
N THR A 1 7.25 5.05 13.73
CA THR A 1 7.64 4.04 12.74
C THR A 1 6.52 3.03 12.67
N CYS A 2 5.93 2.85 11.50
CA CYS A 2 4.93 1.81 11.27
C CYS A 2 5.66 0.46 11.24
N ARG A 3 4.98 -0.63 11.66
CA ARG A 3 5.59 -1.97 11.77
C ARG A 3 6.18 -2.47 10.45
N ASP A 4 5.67 -1.97 9.33
CA ASP A 4 6.12 -2.28 7.98
C ASP A 4 7.48 -1.68 7.63
N ASP A 5 7.94 -0.64 8.35
CA ASP A 5 9.21 0.02 8.08
C ASP A 5 10.37 -0.96 8.31
N THR A 6 10.35 -1.71 9.41
CA THR A 6 11.39 -2.67 9.79
C THR A 6 11.48 -3.83 8.80
N ARG A 7 10.32 -4.37 8.37
CA ARG A 7 10.29 -5.48 7.42
C ARG A 7 10.81 -5.08 6.03
N VAL A 8 10.52 -3.86 5.58
CA VAL A 8 11.04 -3.35 4.31
C VAL A 8 12.56 -3.16 4.38
N ASP A 9 13.10 -2.73 5.52
CA ASP A 9 14.55 -2.64 5.72
C ASP A 9 15.22 -4.02 5.67
N GLU A 10 14.62 -5.02 6.32
CA GLU A 10 15.10 -6.41 6.26
C GLU A 10 15.09 -6.95 4.82
N ILE A 11 14.02 -6.71 4.07
CA ILE A 11 13.92 -7.14 2.66
C ILE A 11 14.95 -6.43 1.79
N ALA A 12 15.14 -5.12 2.00
CA ALA A 12 16.16 -4.36 1.27
C ALA A 12 17.56 -4.92 1.53
N ASN A 13 17.87 -5.22 2.79
CA ASN A 13 19.16 -5.80 3.21
C ASN A 13 19.33 -7.26 2.78
N ALA A 14 18.24 -8.00 2.56
CA ALA A 14 18.27 -9.40 2.13
C ALA A 14 18.55 -9.58 0.62
N GLY A 15 18.75 -8.49 -0.14
CA GLY A 15 19.11 -8.57 -1.56
C GLY A 15 18.02 -8.15 -2.54
N LEU A 16 17.02 -7.36 -2.11
CA LEU A 16 15.96 -6.83 -2.97
C LEU A 16 16.48 -6.21 -4.27
N VAL A 17 17.57 -5.44 -4.19
CA VAL A 17 18.16 -4.77 -5.36
C VAL A 17 18.67 -5.80 -6.36
N ASP A 18 19.33 -6.86 -5.89
CA ASP A 18 19.90 -7.89 -6.75
C ASP A 18 18.81 -8.76 -7.38
N GLU A 19 17.74 -9.06 -6.66
CA GLU A 19 16.56 -9.72 -7.22
C GLU A 19 15.92 -8.89 -8.34
N VAL A 20 15.70 -7.59 -8.11
CA VAL A 20 15.08 -6.71 -9.11
C VAL A 20 15.99 -6.53 -10.33
N ARG A 21 17.31 -6.46 -10.14
CA ARG A 21 18.28 -6.39 -11.25
C ARG A 21 18.17 -7.57 -12.20
N GLN A 22 17.87 -8.77 -11.72
CA GLN A 22 17.73 -9.97 -12.58
C GLN A 22 16.53 -9.88 -13.53
N ILE A 23 15.48 -9.14 -13.16
CA ILE A 23 14.25 -9.00 -13.94
C ILE A 23 14.09 -7.61 -14.58
N PHE A 24 15.10 -6.75 -14.42
CA PHE A 24 15.08 -5.36 -14.87
C PHE A 24 15.14 -5.26 -16.39
N ILE A 25 14.20 -4.51 -16.95
CA ILE A 25 14.16 -4.19 -18.37
C ILE A 25 13.91 -2.68 -18.47
N PRO A 26 14.86 -1.88 -19.02
CA PRO A 26 14.79 -0.42 -19.01
C PRO A 26 13.47 0.14 -19.50
N ASP A 27 12.91 -0.38 -20.58
CA ASP A 27 11.70 0.16 -21.23
C ASP A 27 10.42 -0.65 -20.96
N ALA A 28 10.44 -1.55 -19.96
CA ALA A 28 9.26 -2.35 -19.64
C ALA A 28 8.17 -1.54 -18.90
N ASP A 29 6.93 -2.00 -19.06
CA ASP A 29 5.76 -1.53 -18.33
C ASP A 29 5.69 -2.21 -16.94
N TYR A 30 5.97 -1.42 -15.89
CA TYR A 30 5.98 -1.86 -14.49
C TYR A 30 4.60 -1.78 -13.81
N THR A 31 3.52 -1.56 -14.58
CA THR A 31 2.15 -1.57 -14.06
C THR A 31 1.47 -2.93 -14.18
N LYS A 32 2.13 -3.93 -14.80
CA LYS A 32 1.53 -5.21 -15.18
C LYS A 32 2.29 -6.43 -14.66
N GLY A 33 1.54 -7.51 -14.42
CA GLY A 33 2.07 -8.82 -14.04
C GLY A 33 2.96 -8.76 -12.79
N ILE A 34 4.01 -9.58 -12.78
CA ILE A 34 4.98 -9.66 -11.68
C ILE A 34 5.68 -8.32 -11.45
N ARG A 35 5.83 -7.48 -12.49
CA ARG A 35 6.48 -6.17 -12.41
C ARG A 35 5.70 -5.13 -11.61
N ARG A 36 4.40 -5.36 -11.37
CA ARG A 36 3.55 -4.52 -10.49
C ARG A 36 3.82 -4.77 -9.01
N SER A 37 4.57 -5.81 -8.65
CA SER A 37 4.82 -6.15 -7.25
C SER A 37 5.48 -4.99 -6.50
N ILE A 38 5.07 -4.76 -5.26
CA ILE A 38 5.57 -3.65 -4.43
C ILE A 38 7.09 -3.71 -4.36
N GLY A 39 7.75 -2.56 -4.56
CA GLY A 39 9.20 -2.46 -4.56
C GLY A 39 9.83 -2.64 -5.93
N VAL A 40 9.20 -3.38 -6.85
CA VAL A 40 9.74 -3.60 -8.20
C VAL A 40 9.70 -2.31 -9.04
N PRO A 41 8.59 -1.56 -9.12
CA PRO A 41 8.56 -0.27 -9.82
C PRO A 41 9.52 0.76 -9.22
N GLU A 42 9.58 0.85 -7.89
CA GLU A 42 10.48 1.78 -7.18
C GLU A 42 11.94 1.44 -7.43
N MET A 43 12.31 0.16 -7.38
CA MET A 43 13.69 -0.28 -7.67
C MET A 43 14.04 -0.20 -9.16
N ALA A 44 13.08 -0.40 -10.06
CA ALA A 44 13.32 -0.16 -11.48
C ALA A 44 13.66 1.31 -11.75
N ARG A 45 13.00 2.24 -11.03
CA ARG A 45 13.36 3.67 -11.10
C ARG A 45 14.76 3.92 -10.53
N TYR A 46 15.08 3.37 -9.37
CA TYR A 46 16.43 3.42 -8.81
C TYR A 46 17.50 2.95 -9.81
N LEU A 47 17.29 1.79 -10.46
CA LEU A 47 18.26 1.24 -11.42
C LEU A 47 18.41 2.11 -12.66
N ARG A 48 17.34 2.78 -13.13
CA ARG A 48 17.46 3.77 -14.22
C ARG A 48 18.30 4.97 -13.76
N ASP A 49 18.04 5.49 -12.57
CA ASP A 49 18.73 6.64 -12.04
C ASP A 49 20.22 6.31 -11.74
N GLU A 50 20.50 5.13 -11.19
CA GLU A 50 21.85 4.60 -10.94
C GLU A 50 22.70 4.53 -12.22
N ASN A 51 22.11 4.12 -13.34
CA ASN A 51 22.81 4.03 -14.63
C ASN A 51 23.06 5.39 -15.29
N ASN A 52 22.32 6.44 -14.90
CA ASN A 52 22.44 7.78 -15.48
C ASN A 52 23.37 8.71 -14.67
N ILE A 53 23.83 8.26 -13.51
CA ILE A 53 24.66 9.04 -12.59
C ILE A 53 26.08 8.47 -12.61
N ASP A 54 27.05 9.25 -13.10
CA ASP A 54 28.51 8.99 -12.94
C ASP A 54 28.99 9.22 -11.49
N GLY A 55 28.05 9.37 -10.55
CA GLY A 55 28.26 9.84 -9.19
C GLY A 55 28.94 8.82 -8.27
N ASP A 56 29.56 9.39 -7.23
CA ASP A 56 30.18 8.65 -6.14
C ASP A 56 29.19 7.72 -5.40
N ASP A 57 29.76 6.85 -4.57
CA ASP A 57 29.00 5.86 -3.81
C ASP A 57 27.98 6.49 -2.85
N GLU A 58 28.20 7.73 -2.39
CA GLU A 58 27.27 8.43 -1.50
C GLU A 58 26.01 8.85 -2.26
N SER A 59 26.16 9.36 -3.48
CA SER A 59 25.04 9.71 -4.35
C SER A 59 24.15 8.49 -4.65
N LYS A 60 24.78 7.34 -4.94
CA LYS A 60 24.06 6.05 -5.17
C LYS A 60 23.31 5.61 -3.92
N LYS A 61 23.92 5.73 -2.75
CA LYS A 61 23.29 5.43 -1.47
C LYS A 61 22.09 6.34 -1.18
N MET A 62 22.18 7.63 -1.49
CA MET A 62 21.07 8.57 -1.31
C MET A 62 19.85 8.20 -2.15
N ILE A 63 20.03 7.91 -3.46
CA ILE A 63 18.90 7.52 -4.33
C ILE A 63 18.32 6.16 -3.95
N LEU A 64 19.13 5.23 -3.43
CA LEU A 64 18.66 3.95 -2.92
C LEU A 64 17.78 4.14 -1.68
N GLN A 65 18.23 4.95 -0.72
CA GLN A 65 17.47 5.27 0.49
C GLN A 65 16.16 5.99 0.18
N ALA A 66 16.16 6.90 -0.80
CA ALA A 66 14.95 7.55 -1.29
C ALA A 66 13.95 6.53 -1.88
N SER A 67 14.46 5.55 -2.64
CA SER A 67 13.63 4.51 -3.25
C SER A 67 13.05 3.57 -2.19
N ILE A 68 13.85 3.12 -1.22
CA ILE A 68 13.37 2.33 -0.06
C ILE A 68 12.30 3.11 0.72
N SER A 69 12.49 4.41 0.93
CA SER A 69 11.50 5.27 1.59
C SER A 69 10.18 5.33 0.82
N SER A 70 10.23 5.35 -0.51
CA SER A 70 9.03 5.25 -1.36
C SER A 70 8.32 3.91 -1.19
N ILE A 71 9.06 2.80 -1.11
CA ILE A 71 8.50 1.46 -0.87
C ILE A 71 7.76 1.41 0.46
N LYS A 72 8.38 1.91 1.53
CA LYS A 72 7.76 2.00 2.86
C LYS A 72 6.46 2.81 2.81
N ARG A 73 6.51 3.99 2.19
CA ARG A 73 5.34 4.87 2.05
C ARG A 73 4.20 4.18 1.29
N ASN A 74 4.51 3.56 0.15
CA ASN A 74 3.51 2.89 -0.68
C ASN A 74 2.91 1.66 0.03
N THR A 75 3.73 0.91 0.76
CA THR A 75 3.29 -0.22 1.59
C THR A 75 2.35 0.26 2.70
N SER A 76 2.71 1.33 3.40
CA SER A 76 1.88 1.93 4.45
C SER A 76 0.52 2.38 3.93
N ILE A 77 0.48 3.08 2.79
CA ILE A 77 -0.78 3.49 2.13
C ILE A 77 -1.63 2.27 1.78
N LEU A 78 -1.03 1.23 1.21
CA LEU A 78 -1.75 0.02 0.83
C LEU A 78 -2.42 -0.63 2.05
N ILE A 79 -1.68 -0.76 3.15
CA ILE A 79 -2.18 -1.37 4.39
C ILE A 79 -3.30 -0.52 4.99
N CYS A 80 -3.15 0.80 5.02
CA CYS A 80 -4.22 1.71 5.46
C CYS A 80 -5.49 1.53 4.64
N ASN A 81 -5.38 1.46 3.31
CA ASN A 81 -6.53 1.26 2.43
C ASN A 81 -7.21 -0.10 2.67
N GLN A 82 -6.42 -1.15 2.86
CA GLN A 82 -6.93 -2.49 3.17
C GLN A 82 -7.66 -2.52 4.52
N LEU A 83 -7.11 -1.84 5.53
CA LEU A 83 -7.74 -1.72 6.85
C LEU A 83 -9.06 -0.95 6.77
N ASP A 84 -9.08 0.18 6.05
CA ASP A 84 -10.28 0.98 5.84
C ASP A 84 -11.38 0.18 5.13
N GLU A 85 -11.02 -0.56 4.08
CA GLU A 85 -11.97 -1.41 3.37
C GLU A 85 -12.52 -2.52 4.27
N ALA A 86 -11.64 -3.19 5.02
CA ALA A 86 -12.03 -4.23 5.97
C ALA A 86 -12.98 -3.67 7.03
N TRP A 87 -12.66 -2.51 7.62
CA TRP A 87 -13.48 -1.89 8.66
C TRP A 87 -14.84 -1.46 8.12
N ARG A 88 -14.86 -0.88 6.91
CA ARG A 88 -16.10 -0.51 6.21
C ARG A 88 -16.99 -1.72 5.97
N ASN A 89 -16.43 -2.82 5.49
CA ASN A 89 -17.20 -4.00 5.13
C ASN A 89 -17.62 -4.86 6.33
N THR A 90 -16.79 -4.96 7.36
CA THR A 90 -17.02 -5.85 8.51
C THR A 90 -17.79 -5.19 9.65
N VAL A 91 -17.63 -3.89 9.86
CA VAL A 91 -18.22 -3.16 10.99
C VAL A 91 -19.26 -2.15 10.50
N LEU A 92 -18.85 -1.20 9.65
CA LEU A 92 -19.68 -0.06 9.31
C LEU A 92 -20.94 -0.46 8.52
N ARG A 93 -20.79 -1.28 7.47
CA ARG A 93 -21.92 -1.69 6.63
C ARG A 93 -22.96 -2.52 7.40
N PRO A 94 -22.58 -3.59 8.13
CA PRO A 94 -23.55 -4.32 8.95
C PRO A 94 -24.24 -3.45 10.00
N GLY A 95 -23.49 -2.57 10.69
CA GLY A 95 -24.05 -1.66 11.68
C GLY A 95 -25.06 -0.68 11.08
N LEU A 96 -24.74 -0.09 9.92
CA LEU A 96 -25.65 0.82 9.23
C LEU A 96 -26.94 0.10 8.77
N ASP A 97 -26.83 -1.14 8.30
CA ASP A 97 -27.99 -1.93 7.90
C ASP A 97 -28.91 -2.26 9.09
N ILE A 98 -28.33 -2.53 10.27
CA ILE A 98 -29.09 -2.71 11.51
C ILE A 98 -29.84 -1.42 11.87
N VAL A 99 -29.15 -0.27 11.93
CA VAL A 99 -29.76 1.03 12.26
C VAL A 99 -30.88 1.39 11.27
N LYS A 100 -30.67 1.16 9.98
CA LYS A 100 -31.70 1.40 8.95
C LYS A 100 -32.94 0.52 9.14
N ARG A 101 -32.78 -0.73 9.58
CA ARG A 101 -33.92 -1.61 9.87
C ARG A 101 -34.71 -1.13 11.08
N PHE A 102 -34.03 -0.73 12.16
CA PHE A 102 -34.69 -0.17 13.35
C PHE A 102 -35.52 1.05 13.01
N LEU A 103 -34.92 2.07 12.38
CA LEU A 103 -35.63 3.31 12.06
C LEU A 103 -36.84 3.11 11.14
N LYS A 104 -36.77 2.15 10.19
CA LYS A 104 -37.90 1.82 9.31
C LYS A 104 -39.05 1.09 10.01
N ASN A 105 -38.76 0.40 11.12
CA ASN A 105 -39.78 -0.31 11.90
C ASN A 105 -40.54 0.62 12.85
N ASP A 106 -39.98 1.78 13.20
CA ASP A 106 -40.64 2.77 14.06
C ASP A 106 -41.81 3.50 13.36
N ASP A 107 -41.82 3.55 12.02
CA ASP A 107 -42.94 4.08 11.23
C ASP A 107 -44.23 3.23 11.34
N HIS A 108 -44.16 2.03 11.94
CA HIS A 108 -45.31 1.14 12.14
C HIS A 108 -45.70 0.97 13.62
N ASN A 109 -45.05 1.67 14.56
CA ASN A 109 -45.31 1.50 16.00
C ASN A 109 -45.81 2.78 16.72
N ILE A 110 -46.18 3.83 15.99
CA ILE A 110 -46.97 4.96 16.51
C ILE A 110 -48.45 4.73 16.18
N ILE A 111 -49.01 3.65 16.72
CA ILE A 111 -50.43 3.59 17.10
C ILE A 111 -50.47 2.87 18.46
N ILE A 112 -49.95 3.52 19.50
CA ILE A 112 -50.53 3.29 20.82
C ILE A 112 -51.82 4.10 20.79
N GLU A 113 -52.94 3.43 20.49
CA GLU A 113 -54.28 3.99 20.66
C GLU A 113 -54.39 4.58 22.07
N CYS A 114 -54.55 5.90 22.15
CA CYS A 114 -55.20 6.50 23.30
C CYS A 114 -56.65 6.01 23.31
N THR A 115 -56.98 5.08 24.20
CA THR A 115 -58.36 4.86 24.68
C THR A 115 -58.35 4.88 26.20
#